data_AF-A0A932YJX5-F1
#
_entry.id   AF-A0A932YJX5-F1
#
_cell.length_a   1.000
_cell.length_b   1.000
_cell.length_c   1.000
_cell.angle_alpha   90.00
_cell.angle_beta   90.00
_cell.angle_gamma   90.00
#
_symmetry.space_group_name_H-M   'P 1'
#
loop_
_entity.id
_entity.type
_entity.pdbx_description
1 polymer ?
#
loop_
_entity_poly.entity_id
_entity_poly.type
_entity_poly.pdbx_seq_one_letter_code
_entity_poly.pdbx_strand_id
1 'polypeptide(L)'
;MCGIAKKIALQTTENGILRVLVENQELVFNNNSYAFGQLKREIGREDDLSYGALRTHIKNLRHKLGRFGECMVTVPGLGYKFMPPEKVLVSGKVSS
;
A
#
# COMPACT_ATOMS: atom_id res chain seq x y z
N MET A 1 -1.62 -5.08 26.74
CA MET A 1 -2.47 -5.65 25.66
C MET A 1 -1.55 -6.44 24.73
N CYS A 2 -1.76 -7.75 24.64
CA CYS A 2 -0.87 -8.69 23.95
C CYS A 2 -0.92 -8.46 22.44
N GLY A 3 0.08 -7.75 21.90
CA GLY A 3 0.27 -7.55 20.47
C GLY A 3 0.88 -8.80 19.86
N ILE A 4 0.03 -9.73 19.43
CA ILE A 4 0.49 -10.90 18.67
C ILE A 4 0.94 -10.37 17.30
N ALA A 5 2.25 -10.16 17.14
CA ALA A 5 2.87 -9.88 15.86
C ALA A 5 2.68 -11.09 14.95
N LYS A 6 1.55 -11.13 14.23
CA LYS A 6 1.27 -12.18 13.25
C LYS A 6 2.28 -12.02 12.12
N LYS A 7 3.20 -12.97 11.99
CA LYS A 7 4.13 -13.02 10.86
C LYS A 7 3.32 -13.30 9.59
N ILE A 8 3.38 -12.38 8.63
CA ILE A 8 2.74 -12.51 7.33
C ILE A 8 3.85 -12.81 6.32
N ALA A 9 3.74 -13.95 5.64
CA ALA A 9 4.67 -14.30 4.57
C ALA A 9 4.33 -13.46 3.33
N LEU A 10 5.15 -12.44 3.08
CA LEU A 10 5.08 -11.61 1.87
C LEU A 10 6.17 -12.04 0.89
N GLN A 11 5.85 -12.03 -0.40
CA GLN A 11 6.89 -12.18 -1.43
C GLN A 11 7.81 -10.95 -1.42
N THR A 12 9.04 -11.08 -1.88
CA THR A 12 10.04 -9.98 -1.88
C THR A 12 9.49 -8.69 -2.47
N THR A 13 8.77 -8.78 -3.59
CA THR A 13 8.13 -7.64 -4.25
C THR A 13 6.98 -7.04 -3.44
N GLU A 14 6.14 -7.87 -2.83
CA GLU A 14 5.03 -7.40 -1.99
C GLU A 14 5.53 -6.71 -0.72
N ASN A 15 6.61 -7.23 -0.13
CA ASN A 15 7.26 -6.63 1.03
C ASN A 15 7.88 -5.27 0.67
N GLY A 16 8.57 -5.18 -0.46
CA GLY A 16 9.08 -3.90 -0.96
C GLY A 16 7.96 -2.88 -1.23
N ILE A 17 6.85 -3.34 -1.82
CA ILE A 17 5.67 -2.48 -2.05
C ILE A 17 5.11 -1.95 -0.73
N LEU A 18 4.91 -2.85 0.25
CA LEU A 18 4.41 -2.46 1.56
C LEU A 18 5.34 -1.47 2.26
N ARG A 19 6.65 -1.73 2.23
CA ARG A 19 7.66 -0.86 2.86
C ARG A 19 7.59 0.57 2.30
N VAL A 20 7.64 0.72 0.98
CA VAL A 20 7.62 2.05 0.34
C VAL A 20 6.30 2.78 0.64
N LEU A 21 5.18 2.06 0.64
CA LEU A 21 3.88 2.62 1.02
C LEU A 21 3.85 3.13 2.47
N VAL A 22 4.45 2.39 3.41
CA VAL A 22 4.52 2.75 4.83
C VAL A 22 5.52 3.87 5.11
N GLU A 23 6.62 3.94 4.36
CA GLU A 23 7.59 5.04 4.46
C GLU A 23 7.05 6.36 3.86
N ASN A 24 6.16 6.24 2.87
CA ASN A 24 5.56 7.37 2.15
C ASN A 24 4.06 7.48 2.48
N GLN A 25 3.73 7.51 3.77
CA GLN A 25 2.33 7.59 4.22
C GLN A 25 1.65 8.83 3.63
N GLU A 26 0.36 8.69 3.35
CA GLU A 26 -0.51 9.75 2.85
C GLU A 26 -0.18 10.26 1.43
N LEU A 27 0.92 9.81 0.82
CA LEU A 27 1.24 10.10 -0.57
C LEU A 27 0.46 9.18 -1.52
N VAL A 28 0.03 9.76 -2.65
CA VAL A 28 -0.69 9.02 -3.69
C VAL A 28 0.29 8.42 -4.69
N PHE A 29 0.22 7.10 -4.81
CA PHE A 29 0.96 6.28 -5.74
C PHE A 29 0.19 6.16 -7.04
N ASN A 30 0.75 6.71 -8.10
CA ASN A 30 0.22 6.68 -9.45
C ASN A 30 1.36 6.46 -10.45
N ASN A 31 1.05 6.19 -11.71
CA ASN A 31 2.08 5.88 -12.72
C ASN A 31 3.18 6.93 -12.87
N ASN A 32 2.86 8.19 -12.59
CA ASN A 32 3.76 9.32 -12.77
C ASN A 32 4.28 9.87 -11.43
N SER A 33 3.95 9.22 -10.30
CA SER A 33 4.34 9.74 -9.00
C SER A 33 5.79 9.37 -8.71
N TYR A 34 6.52 10.31 -8.09
CA TYR A 34 7.89 10.06 -7.63
C TYR A 34 7.97 8.81 -6.73
N ALA A 35 6.94 8.57 -5.92
CA ALA A 35 6.82 7.41 -5.06
C ALA A 35 6.76 6.08 -5.85
N PHE A 36 6.17 6.07 -7.05
CA PHE A 36 6.18 4.90 -7.94
C PHE A 36 7.56 4.64 -8.56
N GLY A 37 8.33 5.69 -8.85
CA GLY A 37 9.74 5.57 -9.23
C GLY A 37 10.63 5.02 -8.11
N GLN A 38 10.39 5.45 -6.86
CA GLN A 38 11.08 4.89 -5.69
C GLN A 38 10.75 3.41 -5.48
N LEU A 39 9.48 3.05 -5.62
CA LEU A 39 9.00 1.67 -5.54
C LEU A 39 9.77 0.75 -6.49
N LYS A 40 9.89 1.17 -7.75
CA LYS A 40 10.61 0.48 -8.82
C LYS A 40 12.08 0.23 -8.50
N ARG A 41 12.76 1.24 -7.94
CA ARG A 41 14.15 1.13 -7.48
C ARG A 41 14.29 0.18 -6.30
N GLU A 42 13.43 0.31 -5.29
CA GLU A 42 13.47 -0.51 -4.07
C GLU A 42 13.28 -2.01 -4.36
N ILE A 43 12.39 -2.34 -5.30
CA ILE A 43 12.16 -3.74 -5.70
C ILE A 43 13.15 -4.24 -6.77
N GLY A 44 14.05 -3.38 -7.26
CA GLY A 44 15.00 -3.70 -8.33
C GLY A 44 14.36 -4.08 -9.66
N ARG A 45 13.15 -3.59 -9.94
CA ARG A 45 12.37 -3.92 -11.15
C ARG A 45 11.85 -2.66 -11.83
N GLU A 46 12.79 -1.82 -12.29
CA GLU A 46 12.46 -0.53 -12.90
C GLU A 46 11.60 -0.63 -14.16
N ASP A 47 11.76 -1.70 -14.94
CA ASP A 47 11.04 -1.91 -16.21
C ASP A 47 9.82 -2.83 -16.12
N ASP A 48 9.73 -3.70 -15.11
CA ASP A 48 8.74 -4.77 -15.06
C ASP A 48 7.48 -4.43 -14.27
N LEU A 49 7.53 -3.44 -13.38
CA LEU A 49 6.37 -3.09 -12.56
C LEU A 49 5.47 -2.11 -13.31
N SER A 50 4.47 -2.65 -13.99
CA SER A 50 3.36 -1.87 -14.55
C SER A 50 2.32 -1.50 -13.48
N TYR A 51 1.49 -0.50 -13.76
CA TYR A 51 0.33 -0.15 -12.90
C TYR A 51 -0.61 -1.33 -12.67
N GLY A 52 -0.83 -2.15 -13.70
CA GLY A 52 -1.70 -3.33 -13.63
C GLY A 52 -1.13 -4.39 -12.69
N ALA A 53 0.19 -4.59 -12.72
CA ALA A 53 0.90 -5.44 -11.77
C ALA A 53 0.80 -4.88 -10.35
N LEU A 54 1.04 -3.57 -10.17
CA LEU A 54 0.87 -2.90 -8.87
C LEU A 54 -0.54 -3.13 -8.31
N ARG A 55 -1.59 -2.91 -9.09
CA ARG A 55 -2.99 -3.13 -8.67
C ARG A 55 -3.21 -4.57 -8.16
N THR A 56 -2.63 -5.55 -8.84
CA THR A 56 -2.70 -6.96 -8.42
C THR A 56 -1.97 -7.19 -7.11
N HIS A 57 -0.75 -6.65 -6.96
CA HIS A 57 -0.01 -6.73 -5.71
C HIS A 57 -0.72 -6.05 -4.54
N ILE A 58 -1.33 -4.87 -4.76
CA ILE A 58 -2.14 -4.18 -3.73
C ILE A 58 -3.33 -5.04 -3.31
N LYS A 59 -4.03 -5.68 -4.26
CA LYS A 59 -5.15 -6.59 -3.95
C LYS A 59 -4.68 -7.77 -3.10
N ASN A 60 -3.56 -8.39 -3.47
CA ASN A 60 -2.98 -9.52 -2.73
C ASN A 60 -2.50 -9.10 -1.34
N LEU A 61 -1.86 -7.93 -1.22
CA LEU A 61 -1.44 -7.35 0.06
C LEU A 61 -2.62 -7.10 0.98
N ARG A 62 -3.71 -6.47 0.49
CA ARG A 62 -4.93 -6.27 1.29
C ARG A 62 -5.47 -7.59 1.84
N HIS A 63 -5.49 -8.63 1.02
CA HIS A 63 -5.96 -9.96 1.43
C HIS A 63 -5.03 -10.58 2.49
N LYS A 64 -3.70 -10.52 2.30
CA LYS A 64 -2.70 -11.08 3.23
C LYS A 64 -2.65 -10.33 4.57
N LEU A 65 -2.81 -9.01 4.54
CA LEU A 65 -2.78 -8.12 5.70
C LEU A 65 -4.08 -8.17 6.53
N GLY A 66 -5.17 -8.71 5.98
CA GLY A 66 -6.46 -8.78 6.67
C GLY A 66 -6.97 -7.38 7.04
N ARG A 67 -7.26 -7.15 8.32
CA ARG A 67 -7.75 -5.84 8.82
C ARG A 67 -6.79 -4.69 8.52
N PHE A 68 -5.47 -4.94 8.50
CA PHE A 68 -4.50 -3.92 8.13
C PHE A 68 -4.50 -3.56 6.63
N GLY A 69 -5.17 -4.37 5.81
CA GLY A 69 -5.42 -4.04 4.40
C GLY A 69 -6.30 -2.80 4.23
N GLU A 70 -7.11 -2.44 5.22
CA GLU A 70 -7.95 -1.23 5.23
C GLU A 70 -7.09 0.06 5.23
N CYS A 71 -5.85 -0.02 5.70
CA CYS A 71 -4.87 1.07 5.63
C CYS A 71 -4.43 1.39 4.20
N MET A 72 -4.61 0.46 3.25
CA MET A 72 -4.30 0.70 1.84
C MET A 72 -5.56 1.28 1.17
N VAL A 73 -5.61 2.59 0.97
CA VAL A 73 -6.78 3.31 0.45
C VAL A 73 -6.65 3.50 -1.06
N THR A 74 -7.74 3.23 -1.79
CA THR A 74 -7.84 3.58 -3.22
C THR A 74 -8.34 5.01 -3.33
N VAL A 75 -7.64 5.84 -4.12
CA VAL A 75 -8.05 7.19 -4.48
C VAL A 75 -8.56 7.14 -5.93
N PRO A 76 -9.88 7.19 -6.17
CA PRO A 76 -10.45 7.06 -7.52
C PRO A 76 -9.83 8.06 -8.50
N GLY A 77 -9.48 7.60 -9.70
CA GLY A 77 -8.86 8.42 -10.74
C GLY A 77 -7.40 8.85 -10.48
N LEU A 78 -6.88 8.65 -9.26
CA LEU A 78 -5.54 9.08 -8.89
C LEU A 78 -4.60 7.92 -8.57
N GLY A 79 -5.03 6.94 -7.76
CA GLY A 79 -4.19 5.79 -7.46
C GLY A 79 -4.42 5.15 -6.10
N TYR A 80 -3.34 4.86 -5.38
CA TYR A 80 -3.37 4.21 -4.06
C TYR A 80 -2.57 5.03 -3.05
N LYS A 81 -2.99 5.05 -1.79
CA LYS A 81 -2.21 5.63 -0.69
C LYS A 81 -2.25 4.74 0.53
N PHE A 82 -1.23 4.82 1.36
CA PHE A 82 -1.27 4.22 2.69
C PHE A 82 -1.73 5.26 3.70
N MET A 83 -2.75 4.93 4.49
CA MET A 83 -3.18 5.73 5.63
C MET A 83 -2.96 4.92 6.90
N PRO A 84 -2.26 5.47 7.91
CA PRO A 84 -2.10 4.78 9.18
C PRO A 84 -3.48 4.51 9.81
N PRO A 85 -3.63 3.40 10.57
CA PRO A 85 -4.93 2.94 11.06
C PRO A 85 -5.65 3.98 11.91
N GLU A 86 -4.92 4.82 12.64
CA GLU A 86 -5.47 5.95 13.41
C GLU A 86 -6.21 6.97 12.53
N LYS A 87 -5.77 7.18 11.28
CA LYS A 87 -6.38 8.13 10.34
C LYS A 87 -7.50 7.50 9.50
N VAL A 88 -7.47 6.18 9.30
CA VAL A 88 -8.52 5.44 8.57
C VAL A 88 -9.86 5.51 9.32
N LEU A 89 -9.82 5.39 10.65
CA LEU A 89 -11.00 5.44 11.51
C LEU A 89 -11.70 6.82 11.52
N VAL A 90 -10.94 7.89 11.26
CA VAL A 90 -11.47 9.27 11.23
C VAL A 90 -12.16 9.56 9.90
N SER A 91 -11.65 9.00 8.80
CA SER A 91 -12.22 9.21 7.47
C SER A 91 -13.57 8.50 7.25
N GLY A 92 -13.93 7.53 8.11
CA GLY A 92 -15.22 6.81 8.05
C GLY A 92 -16.39 7.51 8.74
N LYS A 93 -16.18 8.67 9.39
CA LYS A 93 -17.23 9.47 10.04
C LYS A 93 -17.56 10.76 9.28
N VAL A 94 -17.80 10.65 7.97
CA VAL A 94 -18.54 11.68 7.22
C VAL A 94 -19.67 11.01 6.45
N SER A 95 -20.69 10.60 7.19
CA SER A 95 -22.07 10.55 6.71
C SER A 95 -22.90 11.29 7.76
N SER A 96 -23.16 12.56 7.48
CA SER A 96 -24.20 13.38 8.09
C SER A 96 -24.77 14.24 6.98
#